data_AF-A0A8C7ALC7-F1
#
_entry.id   AF-A0A8C7ALC7-F1
#
_cell.length_a   1.000
_cell.length_b   1.000
_cell.length_c   1.000
_cell.angle_alpha   90.00
_cell.angle_beta   90.00
_cell.angle_gamma   90.00
#
_symmetry.space_group_name_H-M   'P 1'
#
loop_
_entity.id
_entity.type
_entity.pdbx_description
1 polymer ?
#
loop_
_entity_poly.entity_id
_entity_poly.type
_entity_poly.pdbx_seq_one_letter_code
_entity_poly.pdbx_strand_id
1 'polypeptide(L)'
;MKRITYWPQLALGNAFRLVLSVSPLVGLTFNWGALLGWSAIKGSCDPSVCLPLYFSGIMWTLIYDTIYAHQDKRDDALIGLKSTALRFHENTKRWLSGFGVAMLGALSLVGVNSGQTAPYYAALAAAGAHLAHQIYTLDIHRPEDCWDKFTSNRTLGLIVLLGIVLGNLWKEKADKVKKSIDSRIEN
;
A
#
# COMPACT_ATOMS: atom_id res chain seq x y z
N MET A 1 -16.70 21.52 8.83
CA MET A 1 -15.60 20.88 9.58
C MET A 1 -14.18 21.25 9.10
N LYS A 2 -13.97 21.83 7.90
CA LYS A 2 -12.66 22.33 7.44
C LYS A 2 -12.36 23.83 7.77
N ARG A 3 -13.24 24.52 8.52
CA ARG A 3 -13.25 26.00 8.62
C ARG A 3 -12.90 26.63 9.97
N ILE A 4 -12.70 25.86 11.06
CA ILE A 4 -12.60 26.45 12.41
C ILE A 4 -11.27 26.09 13.10
N THR A 5 -10.63 25.00 12.70
CA THR A 5 -9.33 24.54 13.20
C THR A 5 -8.78 23.62 12.11
N TYR A 6 -7.49 23.26 12.16
CA TYR A 6 -7.09 22.09 11.39
C TYR A 6 -7.94 20.87 11.80
N TRP A 7 -8.30 20.69 13.09
CA TRP A 7 -9.23 19.67 13.64
C TRP A 7 -9.67 19.99 15.10
N PRO A 8 -10.95 19.83 15.50
CA PRO A 8 -11.32 19.71 16.91
C PRO A 8 -11.20 18.22 17.32
N GLN A 9 -10.56 17.95 18.46
CA GLN A 9 -10.57 16.68 19.23
C GLN A 9 -9.31 15.79 19.28
N LEU A 10 -8.12 16.18 18.82
CA LEU A 10 -6.90 15.39 19.13
C LEU A 10 -5.70 16.28 19.49
N ALA A 11 -5.54 16.49 20.80
CA ALA A 11 -4.33 17.02 21.41
C ALA A 11 -3.34 15.87 21.66
N LEU A 12 -2.15 15.94 21.03
CA LEU A 12 -0.82 15.50 21.51
C LEU A 12 0.14 15.19 20.32
N GLY A 13 1.32 15.83 20.31
CA GLY A 13 2.54 15.38 19.60
C GLY A 13 2.80 15.90 18.17
N ASN A 14 3.78 16.81 18.00
CA ASN A 14 4.01 17.57 16.75
C ASN A 14 4.73 16.82 15.60
N ALA A 15 5.25 15.62 15.81
CA ALA A 15 5.84 14.80 14.73
C ALA A 15 4.90 13.65 14.27
N PHE A 16 4.02 13.17 15.16
CA PHE A 16 3.06 12.09 14.88
C PHE A 16 1.77 12.60 14.20
N ARG A 17 1.51 13.92 14.30
CA ARG A 17 0.36 14.63 13.74
C ARG A 17 0.31 14.70 12.21
N LEU A 18 1.33 14.19 11.52
CA LEU A 18 1.48 14.23 10.05
C LEU A 18 0.92 12.96 9.38
N VAL A 19 0.96 11.83 10.09
CA VAL A 19 0.58 10.49 9.60
C VAL A 19 -0.88 10.14 9.95
N LEU A 20 -1.67 11.08 10.48
CA LEU A 20 -3.06 10.85 10.92
C LEU A 20 -4.07 11.88 10.36
N SER A 21 -3.76 12.50 9.22
CA SER A 21 -4.77 13.27 8.46
C SER A 21 -5.78 12.33 7.78
N VAL A 22 -6.75 12.84 7.03
CA VAL A 22 -7.90 12.03 6.51
C VAL A 22 -7.47 10.80 5.71
N SER A 23 -6.36 10.86 4.97
CA SER A 23 -5.83 9.76 4.14
C SER A 23 -5.52 8.48 4.95
N PRO A 24 -4.87 8.56 6.12
CA PRO A 24 -4.71 7.41 7.02
C PRO A 24 -6.01 6.83 7.55
N LEU A 25 -7.04 7.63 7.85
CA LEU A 25 -8.33 7.08 8.29
C LEU A 25 -9.05 6.32 7.16
N VAL A 26 -8.95 6.83 5.93
CA VAL A 26 -9.39 6.11 4.73
C VAL A 26 -8.57 4.83 4.56
N GLY A 27 -7.24 4.91 4.67
CA GLY A 27 -6.36 3.74 4.64
C GLY A 27 -6.72 2.71 5.71
N LEU A 28 -6.99 3.14 6.94
CA LEU A 28 -7.34 2.27 8.05
C LEU A 28 -8.68 1.56 7.83
N THR A 29 -9.68 2.30 7.34
CA THR A 29 -11.03 1.76 7.09
C THR A 29 -11.09 0.86 5.86
N PHE A 30 -10.45 1.25 4.76
CA PHE A 30 -10.47 0.49 3.50
C PHE A 30 -9.61 -0.78 3.57
N ASN A 31 -8.48 -0.74 4.30
CA ASN A 31 -7.58 -1.90 4.42
C ASN A 31 -8.01 -2.91 5.49
N TRP A 32 -9.07 -2.63 6.25
CA TRP A 32 -9.59 -3.56 7.28
C TRP A 32 -9.98 -4.92 6.69
N GLY A 33 -10.36 -4.96 5.41
CA GLY A 33 -10.63 -6.18 4.67
C GLY A 33 -9.47 -7.18 4.64
N ALA A 34 -8.22 -6.72 4.75
CA ALA A 34 -7.05 -7.61 4.81
C ALA A 34 -7.03 -8.45 6.10
N LEU A 35 -7.37 -7.83 7.24
CA LEU A 35 -7.45 -8.51 8.54
C LEU A 35 -8.62 -9.50 8.58
N LEU A 36 -9.78 -9.07 8.07
CA LEU A 36 -10.97 -9.92 7.99
C LEU A 36 -10.76 -11.11 7.06
N GLY A 37 -10.15 -10.89 5.89
CA GLY A 37 -9.87 -11.94 4.91
C GLY A 37 -8.95 -13.02 5.48
N TRP A 38 -7.89 -12.62 6.19
CA TRP A 38 -7.02 -13.57 6.87
C TRP A 38 -7.76 -14.34 7.96
N SER A 39 -8.46 -13.63 8.86
CA SER A 39 -9.19 -14.26 9.97
C SER A 39 -10.28 -15.21 9.49
N ALA A 40 -10.95 -14.91 8.38
CA ALA A 40 -11.99 -15.77 7.82
C ALA A 40 -11.46 -17.11 7.31
N ILE A 41 -10.23 -17.13 6.78
CA ILE A 41 -9.61 -18.35 6.22
C ILE A 41 -8.84 -19.14 7.29
N LYS A 42 -8.10 -18.45 8.17
CA LYS A 42 -7.23 -19.10 9.16
C LYS A 42 -7.88 -19.29 10.54
N GLY A 43 -9.04 -18.68 10.79
CA GLY A 43 -9.72 -18.73 12.10
C GLY A 43 -8.99 -17.95 13.20
N SER A 44 -7.87 -17.32 12.90
CA SER A 44 -7.07 -16.49 13.80
C SER A 44 -6.42 -15.35 13.03
N CYS A 45 -5.99 -14.31 13.74
CA CYS A 45 -5.28 -13.18 13.16
C CYS A 45 -3.82 -13.28 13.61
N ASP A 46 -2.93 -13.72 12.73
CA ASP A 46 -1.49 -13.81 13.03
C ASP A 46 -0.88 -12.39 12.92
N PRO A 47 -0.47 -11.76 14.03
CA PRO A 47 0.03 -10.39 14.00
C PRO A 47 1.26 -10.22 13.11
N SER A 48 2.08 -11.27 12.96
CA SER A 48 3.31 -11.24 12.17
C SER A 48 3.04 -11.08 10.67
N VAL A 49 1.87 -11.50 10.19
CA VAL A 49 1.45 -11.38 8.78
C VAL A 49 0.45 -10.24 8.62
N CYS A 50 -0.53 -10.18 9.50
CA CYS A 50 -1.65 -9.24 9.40
C CYS A 50 -1.23 -7.78 9.60
N LEU A 51 -0.36 -7.48 10.56
CA LEU A 51 0.05 -6.10 10.82
C LEU A 51 0.91 -5.53 9.68
N PRO A 52 1.94 -6.23 9.15
CA PRO A 52 2.70 -5.73 8.01
C PRO A 52 1.83 -5.62 6.74
N LEU A 53 0.90 -6.54 6.51
CA LEU A 53 -0.03 -6.47 5.38
C LEU A 53 -0.92 -5.22 5.49
N TYR A 54 -1.52 -4.99 6.64
CA TYR A 54 -2.36 -3.81 6.89
C TYR A 54 -1.56 -2.51 6.76
N PHE A 55 -0.36 -2.46 7.34
CA PHE A 55 0.53 -1.31 7.22
C PHE A 55 0.92 -1.03 5.76
N SER A 56 1.19 -2.07 4.97
CA SER A 56 1.47 -1.90 3.54
C SER A 56 0.31 -1.26 2.79
N GLY A 57 -0.93 -1.66 3.11
CA GLY A 57 -2.14 -1.07 2.56
C GLY A 57 -2.29 0.41 2.91
N ILE A 58 -2.00 0.80 4.15
CA ILE A 58 -2.01 2.21 4.57
C ILE A 58 -0.96 3.01 3.78
N MET A 59 0.27 2.49 3.66
CA MET A 59 1.33 3.17 2.89
C MET A 59 0.93 3.32 1.42
N TRP A 60 0.31 2.31 0.83
CA TRP A 60 -0.22 2.40 -0.53
C TRP A 60 -1.32 3.47 -0.65
N THR A 61 -2.24 3.53 0.31
CA THR A 61 -3.26 4.59 0.38
C THR A 61 -2.63 5.97 0.44
N LEU A 62 -1.62 6.18 1.28
CA LEU A 62 -0.92 7.46 1.35
C LEU A 62 -0.31 7.87 0.01
N ILE A 63 0.17 6.92 -0.80
CA ILE A 63 0.76 7.20 -2.11
C ILE A 63 -0.30 7.76 -3.06
N TYR A 64 -1.35 6.99 -3.36
CA TYR A 64 -2.31 7.40 -4.37
C TYR A 64 -3.15 8.62 -3.92
N ASP A 65 -3.44 8.73 -2.62
CA ASP A 65 -4.25 9.82 -2.09
C ASP A 65 -3.44 11.14 -2.08
N THR A 66 -2.12 11.08 -1.86
CA THR A 66 -1.23 12.24 -2.01
C THR A 66 -1.10 12.69 -3.47
N ILE A 67 -1.03 11.75 -4.41
CA ILE A 67 -1.03 12.07 -5.84
C ILE A 67 -2.36 12.73 -6.23
N TYR A 68 -3.48 12.17 -5.78
CA TYR A 68 -4.81 12.71 -6.03
C TYR A 68 -4.97 14.13 -5.47
N ALA A 69 -4.47 14.40 -4.25
CA ALA A 69 -4.52 15.72 -3.63
C ALA A 69 -3.82 16.83 -4.44
N HIS A 70 -2.91 16.50 -5.37
CA HIS A 70 -2.31 17.49 -6.26
C HIS A 70 -3.24 17.96 -7.38
N GLN A 71 -4.35 17.26 -7.65
CA GLN A 71 -5.37 17.70 -8.60
C GLN A 71 -6.12 18.93 -8.07
N ASP A 72 -6.55 18.85 -6.81
CA ASP A 72 -7.35 19.89 -6.16
C ASP A 72 -6.49 21.01 -5.54
N LYS A 73 -5.15 20.98 -5.72
CA LYS A 73 -4.23 21.85 -4.97
C LYS A 73 -4.50 23.35 -5.13
N ARG A 74 -4.93 23.77 -6.33
CA ARG A 74 -5.21 25.18 -6.63
C ARG A 74 -6.49 25.62 -5.96
N ASP A 75 -7.53 24.81 -6.07
CA ASP A 75 -8.82 25.09 -5.46
C ASP A 75 -8.71 25.07 -3.94
N ASP A 76 -8.05 24.06 -3.37
CA ASP A 76 -7.74 23.97 -1.95
C ASP A 76 -7.03 25.22 -1.43
N ALA A 77 -6.05 25.76 -2.18
CA ALA A 77 -5.36 26.98 -1.81
C ALA A 77 -6.29 28.21 -1.82
N LEU A 78 -7.15 28.33 -2.84
CA LEU A 78 -8.10 29.44 -2.98
C LEU A 78 -9.13 29.49 -1.86
N ILE A 79 -9.62 28.33 -1.41
CA ILE A 79 -10.61 28.24 -0.31
C ILE A 79 -9.96 28.05 1.08
N GLY A 80 -8.63 28.17 1.18
CA GLY A 80 -7.88 28.12 2.44
C GLY A 80 -7.85 26.74 3.10
N LEU A 81 -8.11 25.68 2.33
CA LEU A 81 -8.00 24.31 2.78
C LEU A 81 -6.54 23.87 2.88
N LYS A 82 -6.28 22.95 3.79
CA LYS A 82 -4.95 22.43 4.08
C LYS A 82 -4.91 20.99 3.56
N SER A 83 -4.11 20.73 2.53
CA SER A 83 -3.95 19.39 1.94
C SER A 83 -2.49 18.91 2.00
N THR A 84 -2.29 17.61 1.81
CA THR A 84 -0.95 16.99 1.77
C THR A 84 -0.12 17.55 0.62
N ALA A 85 -0.75 17.81 -0.52
CA ALA A 85 -0.15 18.50 -1.67
C ALA A 85 0.42 19.87 -1.30
N LEU A 86 -0.35 20.68 -0.55
CA LEU A 86 0.08 22.00 -0.06
C LEU A 86 1.14 21.93 1.02
N ARG A 87 1.34 20.79 1.69
CA ARG A 87 2.38 20.64 2.72
C ARG A 87 3.68 20.09 2.17
N PHE A 88 3.60 19.11 1.26
CA PHE A 88 4.77 18.48 0.68
C PHE A 88 5.40 19.31 -0.43
N HIS A 89 4.61 20.14 -1.12
CA HIS A 89 5.09 20.99 -2.21
C HIS A 89 5.97 20.17 -3.18
N GLU A 90 7.16 20.68 -3.52
CA GLU A 90 8.13 20.05 -4.42
C GLU A 90 8.75 18.76 -3.85
N ASN A 91 8.70 18.56 -2.53
CA ASN A 91 9.24 17.35 -1.88
C ASN A 91 8.31 16.14 -2.00
N THR A 92 7.17 16.25 -2.71
CA THR A 92 6.19 15.17 -2.85
C THR A 92 6.82 13.86 -3.30
N LYS A 93 7.64 13.87 -4.36
CA LYS A 93 8.28 12.64 -4.87
C LYS A 93 9.13 11.92 -3.82
N ARG A 94 9.80 12.67 -2.94
CA ARG A 94 10.62 12.10 -1.85
C ARG A 94 9.75 11.41 -0.81
N TRP A 95 8.64 12.01 -0.41
CA TRP A 95 7.68 11.39 0.51
C TRP A 95 7.02 10.15 -0.10
N LEU A 96 6.57 10.24 -1.36
CA LEU A 96 6.02 9.09 -2.09
C LEU A 96 7.02 7.92 -2.16
N SER A 97 8.30 8.22 -2.40
CA SER A 97 9.36 7.20 -2.41
C SER A 97 9.53 6.54 -1.05
N GLY A 98 9.49 7.33 0.03
CA GLY A 98 9.53 6.81 1.40
C GLY A 98 8.36 5.88 1.73
N PHE A 99 7.13 6.27 1.37
CA PHE A 99 5.95 5.42 1.50
C PHE A 99 6.05 4.17 0.64
N GLY A 100 6.59 4.28 -0.57
CA GLY A 100 6.82 3.13 -1.46
C GLY A 100 7.79 2.11 -0.89
N VAL A 101 8.91 2.56 -0.33
CA VAL A 101 9.88 1.68 0.34
C VAL A 101 9.23 1.01 1.56
N ALA A 102 8.48 1.77 2.37
CA ALA A 102 7.78 1.22 3.53
C ALA A 102 6.72 0.18 3.13
N MET A 103 5.96 0.44 2.06
CA MET A 103 4.97 -0.49 1.50
C MET A 103 5.63 -1.80 1.04
N LEU A 104 6.68 -1.71 0.21
CA LEU A 104 7.38 -2.89 -0.32
C LEU A 104 8.11 -3.67 0.78
N GLY A 105 8.70 -2.98 1.76
CA GLY A 105 9.34 -3.61 2.91
C GLY A 105 8.34 -4.41 3.74
N ALA A 106 7.17 -3.84 4.01
CA ALA A 106 6.12 -4.52 4.75
C ALA A 106 5.53 -5.72 3.98
N LEU A 107 5.32 -5.60 2.66
CA LEU A 107 4.95 -6.74 1.81
C LEU A 107 6.03 -7.82 1.80
N SER A 108 7.31 -7.45 1.77
CA SER A 108 8.40 -8.42 1.84
C SER A 108 8.37 -9.21 3.16
N LEU A 109 8.10 -8.54 4.29
CA LEU A 109 7.91 -9.20 5.59
C LEU A 109 6.71 -10.15 5.58
N VAL A 110 5.58 -9.77 4.95
CA VAL A 110 4.43 -10.68 4.74
C VAL A 110 4.87 -11.93 3.99
N GLY A 111 5.61 -11.76 2.89
CA GLY A 111 6.11 -12.88 2.08
C GLY A 111 6.99 -13.84 2.87
N VAL A 112 7.91 -13.31 3.70
CA VAL A 112 8.77 -14.11 4.57
C VAL A 112 7.96 -14.85 5.63
N ASN A 113 7.10 -14.13 6.36
CA ASN A 113 6.33 -14.70 7.48
C ASN A 113 5.26 -15.71 7.04
N SER A 114 4.75 -15.59 5.82
CA SER A 114 3.80 -16.55 5.24
C SER A 114 4.47 -17.66 4.40
N GLY A 115 5.80 -17.64 4.27
CA GLY A 115 6.58 -18.58 3.47
C GLY A 115 6.14 -18.59 2.00
N GLN A 116 6.10 -17.41 1.36
CA GLN A 116 5.74 -17.27 -0.05
C GLN A 116 6.84 -17.72 -1.00
N THR A 117 6.44 -18.00 -2.24
CA THR A 117 7.28 -18.58 -3.29
C THR A 117 7.78 -17.52 -4.29
N ALA A 118 8.65 -17.92 -5.22
CA ALA A 118 9.28 -17.02 -6.19
C ALA A 118 8.30 -16.13 -7.01
N PRO A 119 7.13 -16.61 -7.49
CA PRO A 119 6.16 -15.77 -8.20
C PRO A 119 5.70 -14.54 -7.40
N TYR A 120 5.56 -14.67 -6.08
CA TYR A 120 5.19 -13.54 -5.21
C TYR A 120 6.27 -12.46 -5.22
N TYR A 121 7.54 -12.84 -5.06
CA TYR A 121 8.66 -11.90 -5.06
C TYR A 121 8.90 -11.26 -6.43
N ALA A 122 8.66 -12.00 -7.51
CA ALA A 122 8.69 -11.45 -8.87
C ALA A 122 7.62 -10.36 -9.06
N ALA A 123 6.40 -10.59 -8.54
CA ALA A 123 5.35 -9.58 -8.55
C ALA A 123 5.68 -8.37 -7.67
N LEU A 124 6.32 -8.56 -6.52
CA LEU A 124 6.82 -7.46 -5.68
C LEU A 124 7.85 -6.60 -6.42
N ALA A 125 8.78 -7.22 -7.15
CA ALA A 125 9.75 -6.51 -7.98
C ALA A 125 9.06 -5.72 -9.10
N ALA A 126 8.07 -6.32 -9.78
CA ALA A 126 7.27 -5.65 -10.80
C ALA A 126 6.45 -4.48 -10.22
N ALA A 127 5.84 -4.65 -9.04
CA ALA A 127 5.13 -3.60 -8.34
C ALA A 127 6.07 -2.45 -7.94
N GLY A 128 7.28 -2.77 -7.47
CA GLY A 128 8.31 -1.78 -7.17
C GLY A 128 8.78 -0.99 -8.40
N ALA A 129 8.99 -1.68 -9.53
CA ALA A 129 9.35 -1.04 -10.80
C ALA A 129 8.22 -0.12 -11.32
N HIS A 130 6.97 -0.60 -11.27
CA HIS A 130 5.78 0.21 -11.64
C HIS A 130 5.67 1.45 -10.77
N LEU A 131 5.82 1.30 -9.46
CA LEU A 131 5.74 2.40 -8.51
C LEU A 131 6.89 3.41 -8.70
N ALA A 132 8.13 2.93 -8.89
CA ALA A 132 9.28 3.77 -9.15
C ALA A 132 9.11 4.58 -10.44
N HIS A 133 8.62 3.93 -11.51
CA HIS A 133 8.30 4.61 -12.76
C HIS A 133 7.19 5.66 -12.58
N GLN A 134 6.12 5.32 -11.84
CA GLN A 134 5.02 6.23 -11.52
C GLN A 134 5.54 7.49 -10.80
N ILE A 135 6.35 7.32 -9.74
CA ILE A 135 6.88 8.43 -8.94
C ILE A 135 7.89 9.26 -9.74
N TYR A 136 8.76 8.61 -10.53
CA TYR A 136 9.76 9.30 -11.34
C TYR A 136 9.12 10.22 -12.37
N THR A 137 8.13 9.69 -13.12
CA THR A 137 7.46 10.40 -14.22
C THR A 137 6.35 11.35 -13.77
N LEU A 138 5.93 11.30 -12.51
CA LEU A 138 4.86 12.15 -11.97
C LEU A 138 5.17 13.64 -12.16
N ASP A 139 4.24 14.38 -12.76
CA ASP A 139 4.24 15.85 -12.77
C ASP A 139 3.14 16.39 -11.85
N ILE A 140 3.54 16.88 -10.68
CA ILE A 140 2.61 17.41 -9.67
C ILE A 140 1.93 18.73 -10.08
N HIS A 141 2.36 19.36 -11.18
CA HIS A 141 1.76 20.61 -11.68
C HIS A 141 0.75 20.39 -12.79
N ARG A 142 0.62 19.15 -13.30
CA ARG A 142 -0.34 18.79 -14.34
C ARG A 142 -1.42 17.88 -13.74
N PRO A 143 -2.62 18.40 -13.42
CA PRO A 143 -3.70 17.62 -12.80
C PRO A 143 -4.08 16.34 -13.58
N GLU A 144 -4.03 16.39 -14.92
CA GLU A 144 -4.26 15.22 -15.77
C GLU A 144 -3.22 14.11 -15.51
N ASP A 145 -1.94 14.46 -15.33
CA ASP A 145 -0.90 13.47 -14.99
C ASP A 145 -1.16 12.84 -13.63
N CYS A 146 -1.55 13.65 -12.64
CA CYS A 146 -1.94 13.17 -11.32
C CYS A 146 -3.12 12.20 -11.40
N TRP A 147 -4.10 12.43 -12.28
CA TRP A 147 -5.23 11.53 -12.50
C TRP A 147 -4.81 10.22 -13.15
N ASP A 148 -3.95 10.28 -14.16
CA ASP A 148 -3.42 9.08 -14.81
C ASP A 148 -2.59 8.24 -13.83
N LYS A 149 -1.73 8.88 -13.03
CA LYS A 149 -0.95 8.19 -11.99
C LYS A 149 -1.84 7.61 -10.90
N PHE A 150 -2.85 8.35 -10.43
CA PHE A 150 -3.85 7.83 -9.50
C PHE A 150 -4.54 6.58 -10.07
N THR A 151 -5.05 6.64 -11.29
CA THR A 151 -5.74 5.52 -11.95
C THR A 151 -4.82 4.32 -12.15
N SER A 152 -3.53 4.55 -12.45
CA SER A 152 -2.53 3.49 -12.62
C SER A 152 -2.27 2.66 -11.34
N ASN A 153 -2.72 3.12 -10.16
CA ASN A 153 -2.65 2.33 -8.93
C ASN A 153 -3.55 1.09 -9.00
N ARG A 154 -4.61 1.08 -9.81
CA ARG A 154 -5.38 -0.14 -10.07
C ARG A 154 -4.48 -1.27 -10.59
N THR A 155 -3.56 -0.94 -11.50
CA THR A 155 -2.59 -1.89 -12.04
C THR A 155 -1.62 -2.39 -10.97
N LEU A 156 -1.16 -1.51 -10.08
CA LEU A 156 -0.31 -1.90 -8.95
C LEU A 156 -1.01 -2.96 -8.07
N GLY A 157 -2.28 -2.73 -7.72
CA GLY A 157 -3.08 -3.68 -6.96
C GLY A 157 -3.24 -5.02 -7.67
N LEU A 158 -3.48 -5.00 -8.99
CA LEU A 158 -3.57 -6.22 -9.80
C LEU A 158 -2.25 -7.01 -9.84
N ILE A 159 -1.11 -6.33 -9.97
CA ILE A 159 0.21 -6.98 -9.95
C ILE A 159 0.41 -7.73 -8.62
N VAL A 160 0.14 -7.07 -7.48
CA VAL A 160 0.29 -7.67 -6.15
C VAL A 160 -0.68 -8.84 -5.97
N LEU A 161 -1.94 -8.68 -6.37
CA LEU A 161 -2.96 -9.74 -6.30
C LEU A 161 -2.55 -10.98 -7.10
N LEU A 162 -2.12 -10.80 -8.36
CA LEU A 162 -1.67 -11.91 -9.21
C LEU A 162 -0.44 -12.60 -8.62
N GLY A 163 0.49 -11.83 -8.05
CA GLY A 163 1.64 -12.37 -7.32
C GLY A 163 1.25 -13.29 -6.17
N ILE A 164 0.27 -12.87 -5.37
CA ILE A 164 -0.25 -13.67 -4.25
C ILE A 164 -0.93 -14.95 -4.77
N VAL A 165 -1.78 -14.85 -5.80
CA VAL A 165 -2.48 -16.01 -6.36
C VAL A 165 -1.50 -17.01 -6.96
N LEU A 166 -0.59 -16.56 -7.83
CA LEU A 166 0.41 -17.41 -8.46
C LEU A 166 1.38 -18.02 -7.43
N GLY A 167 1.74 -17.24 -6.40
CA GLY A 167 2.61 -17.71 -5.32
C GLY A 167 1.98 -18.89 -4.55
N ASN A 168 0.69 -18.80 -4.24
CA ASN A 168 -0.05 -19.86 -3.54
C ASN A 168 -0.31 -21.08 -4.43
N LEU A 169 -0.66 -20.89 -5.71
CA LEU A 169 -0.83 -22.00 -6.66
C LEU A 169 0.47 -22.79 -6.85
N TRP A 170 1.60 -22.08 -6.92
CA TRP A 170 2.91 -22.72 -6.99
C TRP A 170 3.22 -23.51 -5.72
N LYS A 171 2.93 -22.93 -4.55
CA LYS A 171 3.14 -23.58 -3.25
C LYS A 171 2.36 -24.89 -3.15
N GLU A 172 1.07 -24.88 -3.51
CA GLU A 172 0.23 -26.08 -3.51
C GLU A 172 0.77 -27.18 -4.45
N LYS A 173 1.25 -26.80 -5.63
CA LYS A 173 1.85 -27.75 -6.58
C LYS A 173 3.13 -28.37 -6.01
N ALA A 174 4.01 -27.56 -5.40
CA ALA A 174 5.25 -28.04 -4.80
C ALA A 174 4.97 -29.02 -3.64
N ASP A 175 4.00 -28.71 -2.78
CA ASP A 175 3.61 -29.56 -1.65
C ASP A 175 3.05 -30.92 -2.11
N LYS A 176 2.24 -30.93 -3.19
CA LYS A 176 1.72 -32.18 -3.79
C LYS A 176 2.85 -33.05 -4.35
N VAL A 177 3.81 -32.45 -5.04
CA VAL A 177 4.97 -33.17 -5.60
C VAL A 177 5.81 -33.78 -4.48
N LYS A 178 6.10 -33.03 -3.41
CA LYS A 178 6.87 -33.53 -2.27
C LYS A 178 6.20 -34.73 -1.61
N LYS A 179 4.89 -34.64 -1.29
CA LYS A 179 4.13 -35.75 -0.71
C LYS A 179 4.14 -37.00 -1.60
N SER A 180 4.06 -36.84 -2.92
CA SER A 180 4.14 -37.97 -3.85
C SER A 180 5.51 -38.64 -3.84
N ILE A 181 6.60 -37.90 -3.66
CA ILE A 181 7.96 -38.45 -3.60
C ILE A 181 8.14 -39.20 -2.28
N ASP A 182 7.75 -38.60 -1.15
CA ASP A 182 7.90 -39.22 0.18
C ASP A 182 7.13 -40.55 0.24
N SER A 183 5.91 -40.60 -0.29
CA SER A 183 5.11 -41.84 -0.36
C SER A 183 5.70 -42.96 -1.25
N ARG A 184 6.58 -42.61 -2.19
CA ARG A 184 7.29 -43.58 -3.05
C ARG A 184 8.60 -44.07 -2.42
N ILE A 185 9.15 -43.33 -1.46
CA ILE A 185 10.36 -43.71 -0.72
C ILE A 185 9.98 -44.61 0.46
N GLU A 186 8.79 -44.44 1.03
CA GLU A 186 8.29 -45.25 2.16
C GLU A 186 7.70 -46.62 1.76
N ASN A 187 7.51 -46.90 0.46
CA ASN A 187 7.05 -48.20 -0.08
C ASN A 187 8.19 -48.94 -0.79
#